data_AF-A0A3N5F3N1-F1
#
_entry.id   AF-A0A3N5F3N1-F1
#
_cell.length_a   1.000
_cell.length_b   1.000
_cell.length_c   1.000
_cell.angle_alpha   90.00
_cell.angle_beta   90.00
_cell.angle_gamma   90.00
#
_symmetry.space_group_name_H-M   'P 1'
#
loop_
_entity.id
_entity.type
_entity.pdbx_description
1 polymer ?
#
loop_
_entity_poly.entity_id
_entity_poly.type
_entity_poly.pdbx_seq_one_letter_code
_entity_poly.pdbx_strand_id
1 'polypeptide(L)'
;MILDQFPAGFRPIVQVIDDWTTNRRLGLVFEGRVGKGKLLVSSIDLWNDLPARPEARQMLYSLERYMTSKEFDPKQEIDIELVRGLM
;
A
#
# COMPACT_ATOMS: atom_id res chain seq x y z
N MET A 1 -6.65 0.34 -4.61
CA MET A 1 -7.25 -0.85 -3.96
C MET A 1 -8.41 -0.42 -3.07
N ILE A 2 -9.47 -1.23 -2.98
CA ILE A 2 -10.60 -1.00 -2.05
C ILE A 2 -10.25 -1.67 -0.71
N LEU A 3 -10.31 -0.91 0.39
CA LEU A 3 -9.94 -1.36 1.74
C LEU A 3 -11.14 -1.38 2.70
N ASP A 4 -12.36 -1.48 2.19
CA ASP A 4 -13.58 -1.42 3.00
C ASP A 4 -13.65 -2.54 4.05
N GLN A 5 -13.07 -3.71 3.75
CA GLN A 5 -13.03 -4.87 4.65
C GLN A 5 -11.88 -4.82 5.67
N PHE A 6 -10.98 -3.83 5.56
CA PHE A 6 -9.87 -3.68 6.50
C PHE A 6 -10.37 -3.06 7.82
N PRO A 7 -9.70 -3.33 8.96
CA PRO A 7 -10.08 -2.77 10.25
C PRO A 7 -10.33 -1.26 10.20
N ALA A 8 -11.31 -0.74 10.95
CA ALA A 8 -11.68 0.69 10.91
C ALA A 8 -10.52 1.63 11.26
N GLY A 9 -9.62 1.20 12.15
CA GLY A 9 -8.39 1.91 12.53
C GLY A 9 -7.24 1.78 11.52
N PHE A 10 -7.38 0.97 10.47
CA PHE A 10 -6.34 0.80 9.46
C PHE A 10 -6.13 2.12 8.70
N ARG A 11 -4.89 2.48 8.37
CA ARG A 11 -4.62 3.73 7.64
C ARG A 11 -3.55 3.45 6.59
N PRO A 12 -3.86 3.59 5.29
CA PRO A 12 -2.83 3.48 4.26
C PRO A 12 -1.85 4.65 4.37
N ILE A 13 -0.63 4.45 3.88
CA ILE A 13 0.39 5.52 3.78
C ILE A 13 -0.10 6.60 2.82
N VAL A 14 -0.70 6.18 1.70
CA VAL A 14 -1.30 7.07 0.71
C VAL A 14 -2.73 6.63 0.45
N GLN A 15 -3.67 7.52 0.73
CA GLN A 15 -5.12 7.35 0.52
C GLN A 15 -5.58 8.20 -0.66
N VAL A 16 -6.28 7.59 -1.61
CA VAL A 16 -7.03 8.33 -2.64
C VAL A 16 -8.42 8.62 -2.09
N ILE A 17 -8.94 9.81 -2.37
CA ILE A 17 -10.33 10.16 -2.08
C ILE A 17 -11.18 9.58 -3.21
N ASP A 18 -12.13 8.71 -2.88
CA ASP A 18 -13.07 8.13 -3.85
C ASP A 18 -14.10 9.17 -4.32
N ASP A 19 -14.90 8.81 -5.31
CA ASP A 19 -16.01 9.65 -5.73
C ASP A 19 -17.13 9.74 -4.68
N TRP A 20 -17.99 10.75 -4.84
CA TRP A 20 -19.07 11.09 -3.92
C TRP A 20 -20.23 10.07 -3.91
N THR A 21 -20.28 9.16 -4.87
CA THR A 21 -21.37 8.17 -5.00
C THR A 21 -21.11 6.95 -4.14
N THR A 22 -19.90 6.40 -4.19
CA THR A 22 -19.55 5.17 -3.46
C THR A 22 -18.77 5.44 -2.18
N ASN A 23 -17.97 6.50 -2.14
CA ASN A 23 -17.17 6.89 -0.98
C ASN A 23 -16.39 5.71 -0.37
N ARG A 24 -15.80 4.87 -1.23
CA ARG A 24 -15.00 3.72 -0.82
C ARG A 24 -13.75 4.18 -0.11
N ARG A 25 -13.30 3.35 0.83
CA ARG A 25 -12.03 3.57 1.48
C ARG A 25 -10.91 3.04 0.60
N LEU A 26 -10.33 3.92 -0.22
CA LEU A 26 -9.27 3.55 -1.15
C LEU A 26 -7.88 3.63 -0.50
N GLY A 27 -7.05 2.62 -0.76
CA GLY A 27 -5.62 2.64 -0.47
C GLY A 27 -4.81 2.60 -1.75
N LEU A 28 -3.87 3.55 -1.90
CA LEU A 28 -2.91 3.54 -3.00
C LEU A 28 -1.65 2.76 -2.59
N VAL A 29 -1.11 3.10 -1.42
CA VAL A 29 0.05 2.46 -0.79
C VAL A 29 -0.27 2.21 0.68
N PHE A 30 -0.03 1.01 1.18
CA PHE A 30 -0.17 0.69 2.59
C PHE A 30 0.91 -0.27 3.06
N GLU A 31 1.05 -0.37 4.38
CA GLU A 31 1.92 -1.34 5.02
C GLU A 31 1.20 -2.12 6.11
N GLY A 32 1.75 -3.28 6.49
CA GLY A 32 1.23 -4.07 7.59
C GLY A 32 2.12 -5.26 7.95
N ARG A 33 1.81 -5.88 9.08
CA ARG A 33 2.37 -7.19 9.47
C ARG A 33 1.42 -8.27 9.01
N VAL A 34 1.96 -9.27 8.31
CA VAL A 34 1.19 -10.41 7.82
C VAL A 34 1.93 -11.68 8.24
N GLY A 35 1.32 -12.48 9.10
CA GLY A 35 1.99 -13.63 9.73
C GLY A 35 3.28 -13.21 10.44
N LYS A 36 4.41 -13.80 10.03
CA LYS A 36 5.74 -13.51 10.60
C LYS A 36 6.51 -12.40 9.86
N GLY A 37 5.92 -11.82 8.82
CA GLY A 37 6.56 -10.88 7.92
C GLY A 37 5.97 -9.46 7.97
N LYS A 38 6.67 -8.55 7.29
CA LYS A 38 6.19 -7.19 7.00
C LYS A 38 5.87 -7.11 5.51
N LEU A 39 4.82 -6.37 5.17
CA LEU A 39 4.34 -6.20 3.81
C LEU A 39 4.17 -4.71 3.52
N LEU A 40 4.60 -4.29 2.33
CA LEU A 40 4.24 -3.02 1.73
C LEU A 40 3.54 -3.34 0.41
N VAL A 41 2.37 -2.74 0.18
CA VAL A 41 1.57 -2.96 -1.03
C VAL A 41 1.36 -1.62 -1.72
N SER A 42 1.55 -1.61 -3.04
CA SER A 42 1.26 -0.48 -3.91
C SER A 42 0.34 -0.94 -5.03
N SER A 43 -0.63 -0.11 -5.41
CA SER A 43 -1.50 -0.33 -6.57
C SER A 43 -1.10 0.46 -7.81
N ILE A 44 0.00 1.21 -7.72
CA ILE A 44 0.59 1.91 -8.85
C ILE A 44 1.56 0.94 -9.53
N ASP A 45 1.57 0.96 -10.86
CA ASP A 45 2.60 0.29 -11.62
C ASP A 45 3.95 1.03 -11.45
N LEU A 46 4.88 0.32 -10.80
CA LEU A 46 6.23 0.76 -10.49
C LEU A 46 7.28 -0.10 -11.20
N TRP A 47 6.90 -0.88 -12.22
CA TRP A 47 7.80 -1.84 -12.87
C TRP A 47 7.88 -1.66 -14.38
N ASN A 48 6.80 -1.25 -15.05
CA ASN A 48 6.81 -1.13 -16.51
C ASN A 48 7.38 0.20 -16.98
N ASP A 49 8.30 0.13 -17.95
CA ASP A 49 8.90 1.25 -18.68
C ASP A 49 9.49 2.36 -17.78
N LEU A 50 10.19 1.94 -16.72
CA LEU A 50 10.85 2.84 -15.77
C LEU A 50 11.86 3.84 -16.37
N PRO A 51 12.57 3.56 -17.48
CA PRO A 51 13.42 4.56 -18.12
C PRO A 51 12.65 5.79 -18.57
N ALA A 52 11.44 5.61 -19.11
CA ALA A 52 10.57 6.69 -19.60
C ALA A 52 9.72 7.35 -18.49
N ARG A 53 9.60 6.73 -17.31
CA ARG A 53 8.75 7.18 -16.19
C ARG A 53 9.57 7.59 -14.98
N PRO A 54 10.17 8.80 -14.95
CA PRO A 54 11.02 9.25 -13.85
C PRO A 54 10.28 9.28 -12.50
N GLU A 55 8.99 9.58 -12.49
CA GLU A 55 8.14 9.59 -11.29
C GLU A 55 7.95 8.20 -10.68
N ALA A 56 7.73 7.17 -11.51
CA ALA A 56 7.61 5.79 -11.05
C ALA A 56 8.95 5.28 -10.50
N ARG A 57 10.05 5.60 -11.19
CA ARG A 57 11.41 5.25 -10.76
C ARG A 57 11.75 5.88 -9.41
N GLN A 58 11.46 7.16 -9.22
CA GLN A 58 11.71 7.83 -7.95
C GLN A 58 10.81 7.30 -6.83
N MET A 59 9.53 7.04 -7.12
CA MET A 59 8.61 6.46 -6.14
C MET A 59 9.08 5.08 -5.68
N LEU A 60 9.50 4.20 -6.61
CA LEU A 60 10.05 2.89 -6.27
C LEU A 60 11.28 3.02 -5.37
N TYR A 61 12.24 3.89 -5.74
CA TYR A 61 13.42 4.16 -4.93
C TYR A 61 13.08 4.62 -3.51
N SER A 62 12.12 5.54 -3.37
CA SER A 62 11.66 6.03 -2.06
C SER A 62 11.03 4.93 -1.21
N LEU A 63 10.21 4.06 -1.81
CA LEU A 63 9.59 2.93 -1.11
C LEU A 63 10.63 1.89 -0.69
N GLU A 64 11.59 1.55 -1.54
CA GLU A 64 12.67 0.62 -1.20
C GLU A 64 13.56 1.18 -0.07
N ARG A 65 13.90 2.47 -0.14
CA ARG A 65 14.63 3.17 0.93
C ARG A 65 13.86 3.17 2.24
N TYR A 66 12.55 3.40 2.19
CA TYR A 66 11.70 3.32 3.36
C TYR A 66 11.71 1.90 3.95
N MET A 67 11.47 0.87 3.14
CA MET A 67 11.45 -0.55 3.56
C MET A 67 12.77 -1.03 4.16
N THR A 68 13.90 -0.46 3.74
CA THR A 68 15.24 -0.79 4.24
C THR A 68 15.66 0.04 5.45
N SER A 69 14.84 1.02 5.86
CA SER A 69 15.09 1.87 7.02
C SER A 69 14.51 1.27 8.31
N LYS A 70 14.87 1.87 9.45
CA LYS A 70 14.27 1.55 10.76
C LYS A 70 12.84 2.06 10.89
N GLU A 71 12.41 2.97 10.03
CA GLU A 71 11.06 3.56 10.05
C GLU A 71 10.01 2.61 9.48
N PHE A 72 10.42 1.60 8.70
CA PHE A 72 9.55 0.51 8.26
C PHE A 72 9.31 -0.48 9.40
N ASP A 73 8.47 -0.07 10.34
CA ASP A 73 8.00 -0.89 11.45
C ASP A 73 6.48 -0.89 11.58
N PRO A 74 5.78 -1.45 10.56
CA PRO A 74 4.32 -1.51 10.56
C PRO A 74 3.84 -2.18 11.84
N LYS A 75 2.86 -1.58 12.51
CA LYS A 75 2.30 -2.08 13.78
C LYS A 75 0.97 -2.80 13.61
N GLN A 76 0.28 -2.55 12.51
CA GLN A 76 -1.04 -3.10 12.24
C GLN A 76 -0.89 -4.51 11.67
N GLU A 77 -1.45 -5.50 12.36
CA GLU A 77 -1.57 -6.85 11.85
C GLU A 77 -2.74 -6.92 10.86
N ILE A 78 -2.49 -7.54 9.71
CA ILE A 78 -3.47 -7.75 8.65
C ILE A 78 -3.59 -9.26 8.44
N ASP A 79 -4.83 -9.75 8.40
CA ASP A 79 -5.10 -11.13 8.00
C ASP A 79 -4.66 -11.34 6.54
N ILE A 80 -3.95 -12.43 6.28
CA ILE A 80 -3.51 -12.78 4.94
C ILE A 80 -4.69 -12.97 3.97
N GLU A 81 -5.86 -13.36 4.46
CA GLU A 81 -7.06 -13.50 3.65
C GLU A 81 -7.57 -12.15 3.13
N LEU A 82 -7.43 -11.06 3.91
CA LEU A 82 -7.74 -9.72 3.42
C LEU A 82 -6.82 -9.30 2.28
N VAL A 83 -5.53 -9.66 2.37
CA VAL A 83 -4.55 -9.38 1.31
C VAL A 83 -4.83 -10.20 0.06
N ARG A 84 -5.18 -11.48 0.21
CA ARG A 84 -5.58 -12.36 -0.91
C ARG A 84 -6.87 -11.92 -1.60
N GLY A 85 -7.77 -11.29 -0.84
CA GLY A 85 -9.01 -10.71 -1.35
C GLY A 85 -8.85 -9.40 -2.12
N LEU A 86 -7.63 -8.85 -2.20
CA LEU A 86 -7.34 -7.68 -3.04
C LEU A 86 -7.32 -8.10 -4.52
N MET A 87 -8.35 -7.71 -5.26
CA MET A 87 -8.39 -7.68 -6.73
C MET A 87 -8.25 -6.25 -7.23
#